data_AF-A0A9N9QZR2-F1
#
_entry.id   AF-A0A9N9QZR2-F1
#
_cell.length_a   1.000
_cell.length_b   1.000
_cell.length_c   1.000
_cell.angle_alpha   90.00
_cell.angle_beta   90.00
_cell.angle_gamma   90.00
#
_symmetry.space_group_name_H-M   'P 1'
#
loop_
_entity.id
_entity.type
_entity.pdbx_description
1 polymer ?
#
loop_
_entity_poly.entity_id
_entity_poly.type
_entity_poly.pdbx_seq_one_letter_code
_entity_poly.pdbx_strand_id
1 'polypeptide(L)'
;MSTVETHGLPHVVNLSKGYPYMITSNIDLEDSLVNGVIGTLVHIEVIDNPGQYELMPEPSNSDESDSIQSPHFRVWLQFENENIGRKARIKYRPHVIANSNTLKLEWTPLNESTGTISLNKSIKCKRTQLPLVPACAITIHKAQGGTFDEIVFQYDASQNTQLVYVALSRVTKLEGLYLTNAKNDFSFYHGRRESSATQKNIRDEYERSKRHHLKTLSHNAKKFCESPDSDQSSNEKTQTDTPQPIIIVSMNVQSLAAHTDDISTDSILQTAEYLVCSETWISDNEPSTKIRGFICKSRQNIMTRT
;
A
#
# COMPACT_ATOMS: atom_id res chain seq x y z
N MET A 1 30.53 1.02 13.74
CA MET A 1 29.20 0.50 14.11
C MET A 1 28.21 0.92 13.06
N SER A 2 27.41 -0.02 12.57
CA SER A 2 26.29 0.23 11.66
C SER A 2 25.18 1.04 12.37
N THR A 3 24.34 1.75 11.61
CA THR A 3 23.13 2.40 12.15
C THR A 3 22.22 1.37 12.84
N VAL A 4 22.17 0.13 12.36
CA VAL A 4 21.38 -0.95 12.96
C VAL A 4 21.86 -1.30 14.37
N GLU A 5 23.18 -1.36 14.57
CA GLU A 5 23.81 -1.65 15.87
C GLU A 5 23.64 -0.50 16.88
N THR A 6 23.13 0.63 16.41
CA THR A 6 23.03 1.87 17.18
C THR A 6 21.58 2.36 17.27
N HIS A 7 20.62 1.43 17.25
CA HIS A 7 19.18 1.71 17.34
C HIS A 7 18.64 2.62 16.23
N GLY A 8 19.24 2.56 15.04
CA GLY A 8 18.90 3.43 13.92
C GLY A 8 19.49 4.84 14.04
N LEU A 9 20.30 5.13 15.06
CA LEU A 9 20.81 6.46 15.33
C LEU A 9 22.19 6.67 14.68
N PRO A 10 22.28 7.45 13.59
CA PRO A 10 23.54 7.69 12.89
C PRO A 10 24.56 8.44 13.76
N HIS A 11 25.84 8.32 13.38
CA HIS A 11 26.91 9.05 14.08
C HIS A 11 26.89 10.55 13.75
N VAL A 12 26.65 10.90 12.48
CA VAL A 12 26.55 12.27 11.97
C VAL A 12 25.31 12.35 11.07
N VAL A 13 24.52 13.41 11.25
CA VAL A 13 23.39 13.75 10.37
C VAL A 13 23.65 15.10 9.75
N ASN A 14 23.84 15.12 8.43
CA ASN A 14 23.92 16.38 7.68
C ASN A 14 22.51 16.83 7.30
N LEU A 15 22.08 17.96 7.85
CA LEU A 15 20.75 18.53 7.63
C LEU A 15 20.80 19.68 6.63
N SER A 16 19.93 19.65 5.63
CA SER A 16 19.72 20.73 4.67
C SER A 16 18.24 20.87 4.36
N LYS A 17 17.72 22.10 4.46
CA LYS A 17 16.31 22.39 4.19
C LYS A 17 15.98 22.15 2.71
N GLY A 18 14.80 21.65 2.43
CA GLY A 18 14.31 21.32 1.10
C GLY A 18 14.69 19.92 0.58
N TYR A 19 15.44 19.14 1.35
CA TYR A 19 15.86 17.79 0.94
C TYR A 19 15.06 16.68 1.64
N PRO A 20 14.90 15.51 1.01
CA PRO A 20 14.21 14.37 1.61
C PRO A 20 15.10 13.65 2.64
N TYR A 21 14.48 13.26 3.75
CA TYR A 21 15.07 12.47 4.82
C TYR A 21 14.17 11.29 5.17
N MET A 22 14.80 10.14 5.47
CA MET A 22 14.13 8.90 5.84
C MET A 22 14.25 8.68 7.35
N ILE A 23 13.13 8.35 7.99
CA ILE A 23 13.10 7.93 9.40
C ILE A 23 13.75 6.55 9.53
N THR A 24 14.63 6.40 10.53
CA THR A 24 15.43 5.16 10.73
C THR A 24 14.94 4.28 11.86
N SER A 25 14.05 4.75 12.72
CA SER A 25 13.50 4.03 13.87
C SER A 25 11.99 4.15 13.94
N ASN A 26 11.34 3.24 14.69
CA ASN A 26 9.92 3.34 14.95
C ASN A 26 9.69 4.31 16.11
N ILE A 27 9.15 5.48 15.81
CA ILE A 27 8.93 6.55 16.78
C ILE A 27 7.51 6.45 17.34
N ASP A 28 6.52 6.35 16.45
CA ASP A 28 5.13 6.12 16.81
C ASP A 28 4.46 5.28 15.71
N LEU A 29 4.19 4.01 16.04
CA LEU A 29 3.54 3.06 15.13
C LEU A 29 2.10 3.46 14.81
N GLU A 30 1.37 4.03 15.77
CA GLU A 30 -0.02 4.42 15.59
C GLU A 30 -0.14 5.71 14.77
N ASP A 31 0.86 6.58 14.84
CA ASP A 31 0.93 7.82 14.05
C ASP A 31 1.69 7.66 12.72
N SER A 32 2.00 6.41 12.34
CA SER A 32 2.73 6.06 11.11
C SER A 32 4.12 6.72 11.00
N LEU A 33 4.74 7.12 12.11
CA LEU A 33 6.12 7.60 12.17
C LEU A 33 7.05 6.42 12.40
N VAL A 34 7.26 5.66 11.32
CA VAL A 34 7.96 4.37 11.34
C VAL A 34 9.21 4.40 10.47
N ASN A 35 10.08 3.42 10.68
CA ASN A 35 11.30 3.25 9.88
C ASN A 35 10.95 3.09 8.39
N GLY A 36 11.63 3.86 7.54
CA GLY A 36 11.46 3.85 6.08
C GLY A 36 10.58 4.96 5.52
N VAL A 37 9.83 5.67 6.37
CA VAL A 37 9.03 6.81 5.94
C VAL A 37 9.93 7.97 5.54
N ILE A 38 9.67 8.56 4.37
CA ILE A 38 10.44 9.68 3.81
C ILE A 38 9.60 10.96 3.92
N GLY A 39 10.21 12.03 4.40
CA GLY A 39 9.63 13.37 4.44
C GLY A 39 10.67 14.43 4.05
N THR A 40 10.19 15.57 3.57
CA THR A 40 11.04 16.71 3.19
C THR A 40 11.34 17.56 4.41
N LEU A 41 12.62 17.83 4.67
CA LEU A 41 13.03 18.68 5.77
C LEU A 41 12.72 20.14 5.45
N VAL A 42 11.86 20.78 6.24
CA VAL A 42 11.42 22.16 6.00
C VAL A 42 11.98 23.15 7.01
N HIS A 43 12.19 22.73 8.26
CA HIS A 43 12.70 23.61 9.31
C HIS A 43 13.55 22.85 10.33
N ILE A 44 14.50 23.57 10.95
CA ILE A 44 15.37 23.07 12.01
C ILE A 44 15.27 24.08 13.14
N GLU A 45 14.81 23.62 14.30
CA GLU A 45 14.63 24.37 15.53
C GLU A 45 15.73 23.96 16.51
N VAL A 46 16.48 24.94 17.01
CA VAL A 46 17.46 24.75 18.08
C VAL A 46 16.76 25.02 19.40
N ILE A 47 16.86 24.06 20.33
CA ILE A 47 16.22 24.11 21.64
C ILE A 47 17.31 24.47 22.65
N ASP A 48 17.32 25.74 23.06
CA ASP A 48 18.30 26.27 24.02
C ASP A 48 18.02 25.82 25.47
N ASN A 49 16.78 25.41 25.78
CA ASN A 49 16.37 24.93 27.11
C ASN A 49 15.44 23.71 27.00
N PRO A 50 15.93 22.46 27.08
CA PRO A 50 15.11 21.26 26.90
C PRO A 50 13.98 21.13 27.93
N GLY A 51 14.20 21.60 29.17
CA GLY A 51 13.23 21.48 30.27
C GLY A 51 11.95 22.33 30.13
N GLN A 52 11.87 23.25 29.17
CA GLN A 52 10.72 24.16 29.04
C GLN A 52 9.57 23.58 28.17
N TYR A 53 9.81 22.46 27.46
CA TYR A 53 8.86 21.90 26.48
C TYR A 53 8.56 20.41 26.66
N GLU A 54 9.14 19.76 27.68
CA GLU A 54 8.76 18.41 28.08
C GLU A 54 7.37 18.47 28.75
N LEU A 55 6.33 18.10 28.00
CA LEU A 55 4.96 18.01 28.54
C LEU A 55 4.80 16.93 29.64
N MET A 56 5.82 16.13 29.90
CA MET A 56 6.01 15.31 31.10
C MET A 56 7.52 15.05 31.27
N PRO A 57 8.19 15.56 32.31
CA PRO A 57 9.54 15.12 32.64
C PRO A 57 9.45 13.69 33.19
N GLU A 58 10.16 12.76 32.55
CA GLU A 58 10.40 11.43 33.15
C GLU A 58 11.29 11.64 34.39
N PRO A 59 10.96 11.05 35.55
CA PRO A 59 11.75 11.25 36.76
C PRO A 59 13.14 10.64 36.60
N SER A 60 14.14 11.48 36.33
CA SER A 60 15.54 11.08 36.31
C SER A 60 16.08 11.02 37.74
N ASN A 61 16.10 9.81 38.31
CA ASN A 61 16.91 9.50 39.48
C ASN A 61 18.36 9.29 39.04
N SER A 62 19.16 10.36 39.03
CA SER A 62 20.61 10.27 39.16
C SER A 62 21.20 11.66 39.37
N ASP A 63 21.92 11.80 40.48
CA ASP A 63 22.87 12.88 40.72
C ASP A 63 23.85 12.97 39.55
N GLU A 64 23.74 13.97 38.68
CA GLU A 64 24.76 14.24 37.66
C GLU A 64 25.17 15.72 37.69
N SER A 65 26.43 15.90 38.07
CA SER A 65 27.20 17.13 38.01
C SER A 65 27.58 17.44 36.56
N ASP A 66 27.53 18.74 36.22
CA ASP A 66 28.24 19.40 35.12
C ASP A 66 28.44 18.58 33.82
N SER A 67 27.35 18.29 33.11
CA SER A 67 27.45 18.02 31.67
C SER A 67 27.17 19.30 30.89
N ILE A 68 28.08 19.68 30.00
CA ILE A 68 27.87 20.76 29.03
C ILE A 68 26.58 20.41 28.26
N GLN A 69 25.50 21.14 28.54
CA GLN A 69 24.19 20.91 27.95
C GLN A 69 24.32 21.14 26.44
N SER A 70 24.42 20.06 25.68
CA SER A 70 24.52 20.14 24.23
C SER A 70 23.19 20.69 23.70
N PRO A 71 23.20 21.58 22.69
CA PRO A 71 21.96 22.10 22.12
C PRO A 71 21.13 20.93 21.60
N HIS A 72 19.87 20.87 21.99
CA HIS A 72 18.93 19.88 21.48
C HIS A 72 18.32 20.37 20.18
N PHE A 73 18.10 19.45 19.24
CA PHE A 73 17.51 19.80 17.95
C PHE A 73 16.12 19.19 17.80
N ARG A 74 15.20 19.98 17.26
CA ARG A 74 13.95 19.50 16.68
C ARG A 74 13.94 19.83 15.20
N VAL A 75 13.57 18.84 14.40
CA VAL A 75 13.39 19.05 12.97
C VAL A 75 11.92 18.94 12.61
N TRP A 76 11.54 19.65 11.56
CA TRP A 76 10.18 19.66 11.07
C TRP A 76 10.20 19.10 9.65
N LEU A 77 9.42 18.03 9.46
CA LEU A 77 9.30 17.33 8.19
C LEU A 77 7.91 17.56 7.58
N GLN A 78 7.87 17.74 6.27
CA GLN A 78 6.64 17.70 5.49
C GLN A 78 6.54 16.35 4.79
N PHE A 79 5.45 15.63 5.04
CA PHE A 79 5.15 14.36 4.39
C PHE A 79 4.14 14.57 3.26
N GLU A 80 4.26 13.78 2.20
CA GLU A 80 3.28 13.77 1.11
C GLU A 80 1.90 13.28 1.59
N ASN A 81 1.90 12.28 2.47
CA ASN A 81 0.69 11.74 3.06
C ASN A 81 0.36 12.46 4.38
N GLU A 82 -0.73 13.23 4.38
CA GLU A 82 -1.21 13.96 5.55
C GLU A 82 -1.60 13.06 6.75
N ASN A 83 -1.79 11.75 6.54
CA ASN A 83 -2.06 10.84 7.65
C ASN A 83 -0.84 10.63 8.57
N ILE A 84 0.37 10.77 8.04
CA ILE A 84 1.62 10.51 8.76
C ILE A 84 1.88 11.63 9.75
N GLY A 85 2.09 11.32 11.03
CA GLY A 85 2.45 12.31 12.05
C GLY A 85 1.30 13.22 12.49
N ARG A 86 0.04 12.83 12.27
CA ARG A 86 -1.14 13.65 12.60
C ARG A 86 -1.24 13.88 14.12
N LYS A 87 -1.05 12.85 14.94
CA LYS A 87 -1.10 12.96 16.40
C LYS A 87 0.02 13.88 16.89
N ALA A 88 1.23 13.75 16.34
CA ALA A 88 2.35 14.64 16.62
C ALA A 88 2.00 16.10 16.28
N ARG A 89 1.42 16.39 15.11
CA ARG A 89 1.00 17.75 14.75
C ARG A 89 -0.05 18.32 15.70
N ILE A 90 -1.01 17.51 16.15
CA ILE A 90 -2.01 17.94 17.15
C ILE A 90 -1.33 18.26 18.48
N LYS A 91 -0.43 17.39 18.96
CA LYS A 91 0.31 17.58 20.22
C LYS A 91 1.11 18.88 20.24
N TYR A 92 1.76 19.21 19.12
CA TYR A 92 2.59 20.42 19.01
C TYR A 92 1.85 21.65 18.47
N ARG A 93 0.55 21.54 18.21
CA ARG A 93 -0.27 22.64 17.69
C ARG A 93 -0.15 23.94 18.50
N PRO A 94 -0.16 23.94 19.86
CA PRO A 94 0.00 25.17 20.63
C PRO A 94 1.36 25.86 20.40
N HIS A 95 2.44 25.09 20.27
CA HIS A 95 3.78 25.60 19.96
C HIS A 95 3.80 26.23 18.58
N VAL A 96 3.27 25.53 17.57
CA VAL A 96 3.20 26.05 16.19
C VAL A 96 2.39 27.36 16.13
N ILE A 97 1.30 27.47 16.89
CA ILE A 97 0.50 28.71 16.95
C ILE A 97 1.29 29.86 17.59
N ALA A 98 2.00 29.59 18.68
CA ALA A 98 2.84 30.58 19.36
C ALA A 98 3.97 31.09 18.44
N ASN A 99 4.49 30.23 17.56
CA ASN A 99 5.56 30.51 16.61
C ASN A 99 5.05 30.55 15.15
N SER A 100 3.84 31.06 14.94
CA SER A 100 3.15 31.04 13.63
C SER A 100 3.86 31.81 12.52
N ASN A 101 4.80 32.71 12.85
CA ASN A 101 5.62 33.42 11.87
C ASN A 101 6.68 32.51 11.22
N THR A 102 7.06 31.41 11.86
CA THR A 102 8.15 30.53 11.41
C THR A 102 7.69 29.10 11.15
N LEU A 103 6.70 28.60 11.90
CA LEU A 103 6.21 27.23 11.83
C LEU A 103 4.83 27.15 11.18
N LYS A 104 4.56 26.04 10.49
CA LYS A 104 3.26 25.74 9.87
C LYS A 104 2.61 24.51 10.46
N LEU A 105 1.27 24.50 10.46
CA LEU A 105 0.44 23.41 11.00
C LEU A 105 0.52 22.11 10.21
N GLU A 106 0.99 22.15 8.97
CA GLU A 106 1.20 20.99 8.09
C GLU A 106 2.51 20.24 8.38
N TRP A 107 3.43 20.86 9.13
CA TRP A 107 4.74 20.29 9.40
C TRP A 107 4.71 19.39 10.63
N THR A 108 5.28 18.20 10.49
CA THR A 108 5.37 17.21 11.57
C THR A 108 6.69 17.39 12.32
N PRO A 109 6.66 17.61 13.65
CA PRO A 109 7.86 17.71 14.46
C PRO A 109 8.48 16.34 14.71
N LEU A 110 9.81 16.31 14.72
CA LEU A 110 10.62 15.16 15.07
C LEU A 110 11.69 15.58 16.07
N ASN A 111 11.70 14.93 17.23
CA ASN A 111 12.72 15.16 18.26
C ASN A 111 13.83 14.13 18.17
N GLU A 112 14.92 14.41 18.86
CA GLU A 112 15.96 13.44 19.13
C GLU A 112 15.41 12.22 19.88
N SER A 113 16.00 11.07 19.60
CA SER A 113 15.70 9.81 20.27
C SER A 113 16.96 9.32 20.98
N THR A 114 16.78 8.75 22.17
CA THR A 114 17.88 8.21 22.97
C THR A 114 17.86 6.69 22.95
N GLY A 115 18.92 6.09 22.42
CA GLY A 115 19.13 4.63 22.40
C GLY A 115 20.26 4.19 23.33
N THR A 116 20.08 3.09 24.06
CA THR A 116 21.14 2.50 24.90
C THR A 116 21.89 1.40 24.15
N ILE A 117 23.12 1.68 23.73
CA ILE A 117 23.96 0.77 22.96
C ILE A 117 24.84 -0.03 23.92
N SER A 118 24.82 -1.36 23.81
CA SER A 118 25.70 -2.23 24.60
C SER A 118 26.94 -2.57 23.78
N LEU A 119 28.10 -2.02 24.16
CA LEU A 119 29.37 -2.27 23.48
C LEU A 119 29.92 -3.66 23.83
N ASN A 120 29.82 -4.03 25.11
CA ASN A 120 30.25 -5.31 25.68
C ASN A 120 29.30 -5.70 26.83
N LYS A 121 29.43 -6.91 27.40
CA LYS A 121 28.62 -7.36 28.57
C LYS A 121 28.66 -6.40 29.77
N SER A 122 29.74 -5.62 29.91
CA SER A 122 29.96 -4.72 31.04
C SER A 122 29.74 -3.23 30.73
N ILE A 123 29.72 -2.82 29.45
CA ILE A 123 29.73 -1.41 29.06
C ILE A 123 28.49 -1.11 28.22
N LYS A 124 27.63 -0.24 28.77
CA LYS A 124 26.47 0.34 28.09
C LYS A 124 26.72 1.83 27.90
N CYS A 125 26.44 2.36 26.72
CA CYS A 125 26.46 3.78 26.44
C CYS A 125 25.09 4.25 25.97
N LYS A 126 24.74 5.51 26.24
CA LYS A 126 23.54 6.14 25.69
C LYS A 126 23.95 7.01 24.51
N ARG A 127 23.15 7.00 23.45
CA ARG A 127 23.28 7.88 22.29
C ARG A 127 21.97 8.62 22.09
N THR A 128 22.03 9.94 22.08
CA THR A 128 20.92 10.83 21.74
C THR A 128 21.19 11.42 20.36
N GLN A 129 20.29 11.22 19.41
CA GLN A 129 20.43 11.73 18.04
C GLN A 129 19.08 11.75 17.32
N LEU A 130 18.95 12.55 16.26
CA LEU A 130 17.81 12.50 15.35
C LEU A 130 17.76 11.14 14.60
N PRO A 131 16.61 10.44 14.60
CA PRO A 131 16.44 9.17 13.89
C PRO A 131 16.18 9.39 12.39
N LEU A 132 17.09 10.09 11.71
CA LEU A 132 16.97 10.45 10.30
C LEU A 132 18.26 10.22 9.52
N VAL A 133 18.10 9.86 8.25
CA VAL A 133 19.20 9.84 7.26
C VAL A 133 18.77 10.54 5.98
N PRO A 134 19.68 11.20 5.23
CA PRO A 134 19.36 11.75 3.93
C PRO A 134 18.82 10.66 2.99
N ALA A 135 17.77 10.98 2.24
CA ALA A 135 17.03 10.04 1.39
C ALA A 135 17.02 10.43 -0.09
N CYS A 136 17.98 11.25 -0.54
CA CYS A 136 18.14 11.60 -1.95
C CYS A 136 18.54 10.40 -2.81
N ALA A 137 19.26 9.45 -2.21
CA ALA A 137 19.62 8.18 -2.82
C ALA A 137 19.42 7.08 -1.79
N ILE A 138 18.67 6.05 -2.17
CA ILE A 138 18.36 4.91 -1.30
C ILE A 138 18.67 3.61 -2.04
N THR A 139 18.97 2.56 -1.28
CA THR A 139 19.17 1.23 -1.87
C THR A 139 17.84 0.63 -2.29
N ILE A 140 17.85 -0.27 -3.28
CA ILE A 140 16.65 -0.98 -3.76
C ILE A 140 15.89 -1.66 -2.60
N HIS A 141 16.63 -2.25 -1.66
CA HIS A 141 16.06 -2.90 -0.47
C HIS A 141 15.30 -1.91 0.44
N LYS A 142 15.77 -0.66 0.53
CA LYS A 142 15.10 0.40 1.31
C LYS A 142 13.96 1.07 0.56
N ALA A 143 13.97 1.00 -0.76
CA ALA A 143 12.87 1.46 -1.60
C ALA A 143 11.72 0.44 -1.69
N GLN A 144 11.91 -0.81 -1.25
CA GLN A 144 10.91 -1.87 -1.37
C GLN A 144 9.61 -1.50 -0.64
N GLY A 145 8.48 -1.61 -1.34
CA GLY A 145 7.16 -1.22 -0.81
C GLY A 145 6.87 0.28 -0.94
N GLY A 146 7.88 1.11 -1.20
CA GLY A 146 7.70 2.52 -1.53
C GLY A 146 7.18 2.71 -2.96
N THR A 147 6.53 3.85 -3.17
CA THR A 147 6.07 4.32 -4.48
C THR A 147 6.62 5.72 -4.68
N PHE A 148 7.20 6.00 -5.84
CA PHE A 148 7.78 7.29 -6.19
C PHE A 148 7.24 7.76 -7.54
N ASP A 149 7.10 9.07 -7.69
CA ASP A 149 6.67 9.66 -8.96
C ASP A 149 7.78 9.61 -10.01
N GLU A 150 9.02 9.88 -9.59
CA GLU A 150 10.20 9.85 -10.45
C GLU A 150 11.38 9.16 -9.74
N ILE A 151 12.11 8.30 -10.46
CA ILE A 151 13.37 7.73 -9.98
C ILE A 151 14.45 7.77 -11.04
N VAL A 152 15.68 7.98 -10.59
CA VAL A 152 16.88 7.69 -11.37
C VAL A 152 17.48 6.38 -10.86
N PHE A 153 17.41 5.33 -11.68
CA PHE A 153 17.93 4.01 -11.34
C PHE A 153 19.27 3.77 -12.02
N GLN A 154 20.32 3.60 -11.21
CA GLN A 154 21.63 3.16 -11.69
C GLN A 154 21.61 1.65 -11.96
N TYR A 155 21.37 1.32 -13.23
CA TYR A 155 21.24 -0.02 -13.75
C TYR A 155 22.61 -0.67 -13.99
N ASP A 156 22.75 -1.94 -13.57
CA ASP A 156 23.90 -2.78 -13.89
C ASP A 156 23.45 -4.18 -14.34
N ALA A 157 24.10 -4.73 -15.37
CA ALA A 157 23.83 -6.06 -15.89
C ALA A 157 24.09 -7.18 -14.86
N SER A 158 24.98 -6.96 -13.89
CA SER A 158 25.28 -7.94 -12.83
C SER A 158 24.25 -7.96 -11.70
N GLN A 159 23.31 -7.00 -11.66
CA GLN A 159 22.28 -6.97 -10.63
C GLN A 159 21.34 -8.17 -10.79
N ASN A 160 20.81 -8.66 -9.68
CA ASN A 160 19.82 -9.72 -9.72
C ASN A 160 18.52 -9.18 -10.36
N THR A 161 17.94 -9.95 -11.28
CA THR A 161 16.66 -9.66 -11.93
C THR A 161 15.53 -9.33 -10.96
N GLN A 162 15.46 -9.97 -9.79
CA GLN A 162 14.45 -9.64 -8.78
C GLN A 162 14.65 -8.22 -8.25
N LEU A 163 15.88 -7.77 -8.03
CA LEU A 163 16.17 -6.41 -7.58
C LEU A 163 15.88 -5.38 -8.68
N VAL A 164 16.21 -5.71 -9.94
CA VAL A 164 15.86 -4.88 -11.09
C VAL A 164 14.34 -4.72 -11.18
N TYR A 165 13.59 -5.82 -11.06
CA TYR A 165 12.12 -5.76 -11.00
C TYR A 165 11.61 -4.90 -9.84
N VAL A 166 12.15 -5.06 -8.63
CA VAL A 166 11.76 -4.24 -7.48
C VAL A 166 12.02 -2.76 -7.77
N ALA A 167 13.20 -2.40 -8.28
CA ALA A 167 13.56 -1.02 -8.61
C ALA A 167 12.61 -0.41 -9.66
N LEU A 168 12.38 -1.11 -10.77
CA LEU A 168 11.52 -0.63 -11.86
C LEU A 168 10.05 -0.53 -11.43
N SER A 169 9.59 -1.41 -10.53
CA SER A 169 8.21 -1.39 -10.02
C SER A 169 7.95 -0.33 -8.93
N ARG A 170 8.94 0.50 -8.57
CA ARG A 170 8.71 1.60 -7.61
C ARG A 170 8.10 2.84 -8.25
N VAL A 171 8.12 2.96 -9.58
CA VAL A 171 7.53 4.08 -10.32
C VAL A 171 6.15 3.70 -10.83
N THR A 172 5.21 4.65 -10.78
CA THR A 172 3.84 4.45 -11.26
C THR A 172 3.68 4.63 -12.77
N LYS A 173 4.52 5.47 -13.37
CA LYS A 173 4.47 5.88 -14.78
C LYS A 173 5.82 5.69 -15.44
N LEU A 174 5.85 5.29 -16.71
CA LEU A 174 7.11 5.06 -17.42
C LEU A 174 7.90 6.36 -17.61
N GLU A 175 7.20 7.49 -17.75
CA GLU A 175 7.78 8.82 -17.93
C GLU A 175 8.62 9.27 -16.73
N GLY A 176 8.35 8.74 -15.53
CA GLY A 176 9.12 9.03 -14.32
C GLY A 176 10.32 8.10 -14.11
N LEU A 177 10.55 7.14 -15.01
CA LEU A 177 11.64 6.18 -14.88
C LEU A 177 12.84 6.60 -15.73
N TYR A 178 13.93 6.98 -15.07
CA TYR A 178 15.19 7.33 -15.71
C TYR A 178 16.23 6.25 -15.41
N LEU A 179 16.82 5.67 -16.45
CA LEU A 179 17.91 4.69 -16.31
C LEU A 179 19.24 5.35 -16.57
N THR A 180 20.20 5.13 -15.68
CA THR A 180 21.59 5.52 -15.86
C THR A 180 22.50 4.32 -15.67
N ASN A 181 23.71 4.34 -16.22
CA ASN A 181 24.71 3.33 -15.91
C ASN A 181 26.12 3.92 -15.93
N ALA A 182 27.07 3.20 -15.32
CA ALA A 182 28.46 3.65 -15.27
C ALA A 182 29.18 3.52 -16.63
N LYS A 183 28.70 2.63 -17.52
CA LYS A 183 29.35 2.29 -18.80
C LYS A 183 28.84 3.12 -19.99
N ASN A 184 27.89 4.01 -19.77
CA ASN A 184 27.15 4.77 -20.78
C ASN A 184 26.56 3.89 -21.91
N ASP A 185 26.16 2.67 -21.56
CA ASP A 185 25.58 1.68 -22.45
C ASP A 185 24.09 1.50 -22.15
N PHE A 186 23.24 1.86 -23.09
CA PHE A 186 21.79 1.85 -22.91
C PHE A 186 21.13 0.52 -23.29
N SER A 187 21.91 -0.55 -23.32
CA SER A 187 21.41 -1.91 -23.54
C SER A 187 20.76 -2.48 -22.28
N PHE A 188 19.49 -2.88 -22.40
CA PHE A 188 18.81 -3.63 -21.33
C PHE A 188 19.11 -5.13 -21.47
N TYR A 189 19.88 -5.65 -20.51
CA TYR A 189 20.36 -7.05 -20.50
C TYR A 189 19.36 -8.02 -19.87
N HIS A 190 18.49 -7.52 -18.99
CA HIS A 190 17.47 -8.32 -18.34
C HIS A 190 16.31 -8.63 -19.31
N GLY A 191 16.06 -9.90 -19.62
CA GLY A 191 14.98 -10.31 -20.52
C GLY A 191 15.40 -10.58 -21.98
N ARG A 192 16.63 -10.22 -22.37
CA ARG A 192 17.24 -10.73 -23.61
C ARG A 192 17.85 -12.11 -23.32
N ARG A 193 17.01 -13.16 -23.39
CA ARG A 193 17.33 -14.60 -23.25
C ARG A 193 18.55 -14.93 -22.36
N GLU A 194 18.37 -15.55 -21.17
CA GLU A 194 19.28 -16.62 -20.68
C GLU A 194 18.87 -17.31 -19.36
N SER A 195 18.59 -18.62 -19.49
CA SER A 195 19.19 -19.77 -18.77
C SER A 195 19.42 -19.78 -17.25
N SER A 196 18.97 -18.83 -16.43
CA SER A 196 19.05 -19.04 -14.97
C SER A 196 17.95 -20.00 -14.48
N ALA A 197 18.33 -21.04 -13.72
CA ALA A 197 17.39 -22.05 -13.22
C ALA A 197 16.24 -21.43 -12.39
N THR A 198 16.53 -20.37 -11.63
CA THR A 198 15.54 -19.64 -10.83
C THR A 198 14.49 -18.93 -11.69
N GLN A 199 14.87 -18.32 -12.82
CA GLN A 199 13.90 -17.68 -13.72
C GLN A 199 13.07 -18.70 -14.49
N LYS A 200 13.63 -19.88 -14.82
CA LYS A 200 12.85 -21.00 -15.37
C LYS A 200 11.77 -21.42 -14.38
N ASN A 201 12.11 -21.63 -13.11
CA ASN A 201 11.12 -22.00 -12.08
C ASN A 201 9.99 -20.97 -11.95
N ILE A 202 10.30 -19.66 -11.93
CA ILE A 202 9.27 -18.62 -11.85
C ILE A 202 8.37 -18.64 -13.09
N ARG A 203 8.95 -18.81 -14.28
CA ARG A 203 8.17 -18.88 -15.53
C ARG A 203 7.31 -20.13 -15.58
N ASP A 204 7.85 -21.28 -15.18
CA ASP A 204 7.12 -22.54 -15.13
C ASP A 204 5.99 -22.48 -14.11
N GLU A 205 6.20 -21.85 -12.94
CA GLU A 205 5.14 -21.58 -11.96
C GLU A 205 4.10 -20.61 -12.49
N TYR A 206 4.50 -19.56 -13.21
CA TYR A 206 3.57 -18.62 -13.83
C TYR A 206 2.73 -19.29 -14.92
N GLU A 207 3.33 -20.12 -15.78
CA GLU A 207 2.63 -20.93 -16.77
C GLU A 207 1.78 -22.04 -16.11
N ARG A 208 2.21 -22.60 -14.97
CA ARG A 208 1.38 -23.52 -14.16
C ARG A 208 0.17 -22.78 -13.61
N SER A 209 0.34 -21.59 -13.05
CA SER A 209 -0.74 -20.76 -12.50
C SER A 209 -1.71 -20.32 -13.59
N LYS A 210 -1.21 -19.89 -14.75
CA LYS A 210 -2.05 -19.60 -15.94
C LYS A 210 -2.87 -20.81 -16.40
N ARG A 211 -2.29 -22.01 -16.37
CA ARG A 211 -2.97 -23.26 -16.75
C ARG A 211 -3.92 -23.78 -15.67
N HIS A 212 -3.71 -23.40 -14.41
CA HIS A 212 -4.66 -23.63 -13.34
C HIS A 212 -5.80 -22.60 -13.42
N HIS A 213 -6.69 -22.80 -14.38
CA HIS A 213 -8.03 -22.25 -14.28
C HIS A 213 -8.70 -22.95 -13.08
N LEU A 214 -8.75 -22.27 -11.94
CA LEU A 214 -9.61 -22.69 -10.84
C LEU A 214 -11.01 -22.85 -11.43
N LYS A 215 -11.56 -24.08 -11.37
CA LYS A 215 -12.96 -24.30 -11.71
C LYS A 215 -13.78 -23.60 -10.64
N THR A 216 -14.15 -22.36 -10.91
CA THR A 216 -15.02 -21.59 -10.03
C THR A 216 -16.43 -22.16 -10.11
N LEU A 217 -17.26 -21.88 -9.11
CA LEU A 217 -18.69 -22.18 -9.17
C LEU A 217 -19.32 -21.60 -10.43
N SER A 218 -18.87 -20.40 -10.85
CA SER A 218 -19.26 -19.74 -12.10
C SER A 218 -18.97 -20.60 -13.33
N HIS A 219 -17.80 -21.24 -13.40
CA HIS A 219 -17.44 -22.13 -14.51
C HIS A 219 -18.36 -23.37 -14.60
N ASN A 220 -18.73 -23.94 -13.45
CA ASN A 220 -19.65 -25.08 -13.41
C ASN A 220 -21.09 -24.66 -13.74
N ALA A 221 -21.54 -23.51 -13.22
CA ALA A 221 -22.86 -22.96 -13.52
C ALA A 221 -23.01 -22.64 -15.02
N LYS A 222 -21.98 -22.05 -15.63
CA LYS A 222 -21.96 -21.79 -17.08
C LYS A 222 -22.07 -23.07 -17.90
N LYS A 223 -21.32 -24.11 -17.53
CA LYS A 223 -21.43 -25.44 -18.18
C LYS A 223 -22.81 -26.07 -18.03
N PHE A 224 -23.42 -25.94 -16.85
CA PHE A 224 -24.76 -26.43 -16.60
C PHE A 224 -25.80 -25.71 -17.48
N CYS A 225 -25.66 -24.39 -17.65
CA CYS A 225 -26.50 -23.59 -18.52
C CYS A 225 -26.31 -23.90 -20.02
N GLU A 226 -25.07 -24.15 -20.48
CA GLU A 226 -24.77 -24.40 -21.89
C GLU A 226 -25.02 -25.86 -22.34
N SER A 227 -24.89 -26.83 -21.42
CA SER A 227 -25.04 -28.25 -21.73
C SER A 227 -25.52 -29.06 -20.51
N PRO A 228 -26.84 -29.06 -20.22
CA PRO A 228 -27.38 -29.70 -19.01
C PRO A 228 -27.25 -31.22 -18.98
N ASP A 229 -27.12 -31.88 -20.15
CA ASP A 229 -27.13 -33.36 -20.27
C ASP A 229 -25.74 -34.01 -20.40
N SER A 230 -24.63 -33.27 -20.25
CA SER A 230 -23.29 -33.83 -20.53
C SER A 230 -22.72 -34.78 -19.45
N ASP A 231 -23.44 -35.05 -18.37
CA ASP A 231 -22.97 -35.90 -17.26
C ASP A 231 -23.52 -37.34 -17.29
N GLN A 232 -24.17 -37.78 -18.37
CA GLN A 232 -24.53 -39.20 -18.53
C GLN A 232 -23.57 -39.94 -19.48
N SER A 233 -22.79 -40.83 -18.88
CA SER A 233 -22.06 -41.91 -19.55
C SER A 233 -23.03 -42.92 -20.17
N SER A 234 -23.65 -42.56 -21.28
CA SER A 234 -24.39 -43.50 -22.14
C SER A 234 -24.25 -43.05 -23.59
N ASN A 235 -23.41 -43.79 -24.32
CA ASN A 235 -23.37 -43.76 -25.78
C ASN A 235 -24.71 -44.26 -26.31
N GLU A 236 -25.65 -43.36 -26.55
CA GLU A 236 -26.75 -43.62 -27.49
C GLU A 236 -27.22 -42.28 -28.07
N LYS A 237 -26.64 -41.93 -29.23
CA LYS A 237 -27.14 -40.87 -30.10
C LYS A 237 -28.45 -41.34 -30.69
N THR A 238 -29.56 -40.94 -30.08
CA THR A 238 -30.85 -40.93 -30.76
C THR A 238 -31.30 -39.49 -30.88
N GLN A 239 -31.28 -39.00 -32.12
CA GLN A 239 -31.75 -37.69 -32.53
C GLN A 239 -33.27 -37.68 -32.44
N THR A 240 -33.80 -37.19 -31.32
CA THR A 240 -35.23 -36.91 -31.12
C THR A 240 -35.34 -35.61 -30.34
N ASP A 241 -36.18 -34.69 -30.85
CA ASP A 241 -36.52 -33.37 -30.29
C ASP A 241 -36.44 -33.28 -28.76
N THR A 242 -35.26 -32.95 -28.22
CA THR A 242 -35.15 -32.59 -26.80
C THR A 242 -35.59 -31.13 -26.66
N PRO A 243 -36.56 -30.83 -25.78
CA PRO A 243 -36.96 -29.45 -25.54
C PRO A 243 -35.75 -28.66 -25.00
N GLN A 244 -35.52 -27.47 -25.57
CA GLN A 244 -34.50 -26.55 -25.07
C GLN A 244 -34.75 -26.28 -23.58
N PRO A 245 -33.72 -26.40 -22.71
CA PRO A 245 -33.87 -26.18 -21.28
C PRO A 245 -34.16 -24.70 -21.01
N ILE A 246 -35.24 -24.41 -20.29
CA ILE A 246 -35.56 -23.06 -19.80
C ILE A 246 -34.71 -22.77 -18.57
N ILE A 247 -33.88 -21.71 -18.63
CA ILE A 247 -33.03 -21.30 -17.52
C ILE A 247 -33.72 -20.19 -16.74
N ILE A 248 -34.03 -20.47 -15.47
CA ILE A 248 -34.57 -19.50 -14.53
C ILE A 248 -33.53 -19.25 -13.45
N VAL A 249 -33.10 -17.99 -13.32
CA VAL A 249 -32.22 -17.57 -12.23
C VAL A 249 -33.03 -16.78 -11.22
N SER A 250 -33.06 -17.26 -9.99
CA SER A 250 -33.71 -16.59 -8.87
C SER A 250 -32.67 -16.18 -7.84
N MET A 251 -32.67 -14.90 -7.47
CA MET A 251 -31.72 -14.36 -6.50
C MET A 251 -32.36 -13.30 -5.61
N ASN A 252 -31.91 -13.24 -4.35
CA ASN A 252 -32.22 -12.12 -3.47
C ASN A 252 -31.25 -10.97 -3.79
N VAL A 253 -31.78 -9.75 -3.88
CA VAL A 253 -31.00 -8.55 -4.17
C VAL A 253 -31.26 -7.51 -3.08
N GLN A 254 -30.23 -6.73 -2.77
CA GLN A 254 -30.34 -5.52 -1.98
C GLN A 254 -29.84 -4.37 -2.86
N SER A 255 -30.70 -3.43 -3.22
CA SER A 255 -30.40 -2.30 -4.12
C SER A 255 -30.05 -2.73 -5.57
N LEU A 256 -31.02 -3.33 -6.27
CA LEU A 256 -30.89 -3.74 -7.67
C LEU A 256 -30.41 -2.60 -8.60
N ALA A 257 -30.81 -1.36 -8.33
CA ALA A 257 -30.38 -0.20 -9.09
C ALA A 257 -28.85 0.00 -9.06
N ALA A 258 -28.21 -0.26 -7.92
CA ALA A 258 -26.76 -0.12 -7.79
C ALA A 258 -25.96 -1.21 -8.53
N HIS A 259 -26.58 -2.38 -8.76
CA HIS A 259 -25.93 -3.57 -9.31
C HIS A 259 -26.38 -3.90 -10.74
N THR A 260 -27.00 -2.94 -11.44
CA THR A 260 -27.51 -3.16 -12.79
C THR A 260 -26.39 -3.46 -13.79
N ASP A 261 -25.27 -2.75 -13.69
CA ASP A 261 -24.12 -2.95 -14.57
C ASP A 261 -23.44 -4.31 -14.31
N ASP A 262 -23.36 -4.73 -13.05
CA ASP A 262 -22.83 -6.03 -12.64
C ASP A 262 -23.65 -7.17 -13.29
N ILE A 263 -24.99 -7.10 -13.20
CA ILE A 263 -25.88 -8.09 -13.81
C ILE A 263 -25.81 -8.08 -15.34
N SER A 264 -25.59 -6.91 -15.93
CA SER A 264 -25.48 -6.76 -17.39
C SER A 264 -24.19 -7.35 -17.96
N THR A 265 -23.13 -7.41 -17.16
CA THR A 265 -21.80 -7.89 -17.56
C THR A 265 -21.54 -9.33 -17.14
N ASP A 266 -22.33 -9.87 -16.21
CA ASP A 266 -22.21 -11.26 -15.78
C ASP A 266 -22.66 -12.25 -16.86
N SER A 267 -21.71 -13.07 -17.32
CA SER A 267 -21.92 -14.02 -18.41
C SER A 267 -22.88 -15.18 -18.06
N ILE A 268 -23.18 -15.44 -16.79
CA ILE A 268 -24.08 -16.50 -16.34
C ILE A 268 -25.49 -15.95 -16.19
N LEU A 269 -25.65 -14.79 -15.56
CA LEU A 269 -26.98 -14.18 -15.40
C LEU A 269 -27.63 -13.88 -16.76
N GLN A 270 -26.81 -13.51 -17.76
CA GLN A 270 -27.28 -13.31 -19.14
C GLN A 270 -27.67 -14.60 -19.88
N THR A 271 -27.41 -15.80 -19.33
CA THR A 271 -27.93 -17.05 -19.89
C THR A 271 -29.37 -17.35 -19.45
N ALA A 272 -29.89 -16.64 -18.44
CA ALA A 272 -31.24 -16.84 -17.96
C ALA A 272 -32.26 -16.35 -19.00
N GLU A 273 -33.31 -17.13 -19.24
CA GLU A 273 -34.49 -16.66 -19.96
C GLU A 273 -35.39 -15.83 -19.03
N TYR A 274 -35.45 -16.23 -17.76
CA TYR A 274 -36.15 -15.52 -16.71
C TYR A 274 -35.21 -15.21 -15.55
N LEU A 275 -34.94 -13.92 -15.36
CA LEU A 275 -34.24 -13.41 -14.19
C LEU A 275 -35.26 -12.93 -13.15
N VAL A 276 -35.31 -13.59 -12.00
CA VAL A 276 -36.19 -13.30 -10.88
C VAL A 276 -35.36 -12.68 -9.75
N CYS A 277 -35.50 -11.38 -9.55
CA CYS A 277 -34.84 -10.65 -8.47
C CYS A 277 -35.83 -10.38 -7.33
N SER A 278 -35.61 -11.01 -6.19
CA SER A 278 -36.32 -10.75 -4.94
C SER A 278 -35.61 -9.62 -4.20
N GLU A 279 -36.05 -8.39 -4.43
CA GLU A 279 -35.46 -7.19 -3.82
C GLU A 279 -35.95 -7.02 -2.37
N THR A 280 -35.00 -6.82 -1.47
CA THR A 280 -35.26 -6.71 -0.02
C THR A 280 -35.31 -5.26 0.46
N TRP A 281 -34.82 -4.31 -0.34
CA TRP A 281 -34.85 -2.87 -0.11
C TRP A 281 -35.54 -2.18 -1.28
N ILE A 282 -36.89 -2.18 -1.29
CA ILE A 282 -37.71 -1.40 -2.21
C ILE A 282 -38.31 -0.21 -1.49
N SER A 283 -38.18 0.98 -2.08
CA SER A 283 -38.98 2.14 -1.72
C SER A 283 -40.15 2.30 -2.69
N ASP A 284 -41.32 2.73 -2.21
CA ASP A 284 -42.56 2.79 -3.01
C ASP A 284 -42.47 3.70 -4.25
N ASN A 285 -41.49 4.61 -4.29
CA ASN A 285 -41.32 5.61 -5.35
C ASN A 285 -40.09 5.37 -6.24
N GLU A 286 -39.41 4.23 -6.14
CA GLU A 286 -38.23 3.98 -6.96
C GLU A 286 -38.61 3.75 -8.43
N PRO A 287 -37.89 4.29 -9.43
CA PRO A 287 -38.16 4.02 -10.84
C PRO A 287 -37.83 2.57 -11.22
N SER A 288 -38.43 2.05 -12.30
CA SER A 288 -38.13 0.70 -12.77
C SER A 288 -36.68 0.59 -13.26
N THR A 289 -35.94 -0.35 -12.70
CA THR A 289 -34.55 -0.61 -13.07
C THR A 289 -34.50 -1.33 -14.41
N LYS A 290 -33.86 -0.72 -15.41
CA LYS A 290 -33.65 -1.32 -16.73
C LYS A 290 -32.35 -2.11 -16.73
N ILE A 291 -32.44 -3.43 -16.78
CA ILE A 291 -31.28 -4.30 -16.94
C ILE A 291 -31.11 -4.60 -18.43
N ARG A 292 -29.91 -4.34 -18.96
CA ARG A 292 -29.60 -4.65 -20.36
C ARG A 292 -29.72 -6.16 -20.59
N GLY A 293 -30.43 -6.54 -21.65
CA GLY A 293 -30.69 -7.95 -22.00
C GLY A 293 -32.04 -8.50 -21.49
N PHE A 294 -32.72 -7.80 -20.57
CA PHE A 294 -33.97 -8.26 -19.98
C PHE A 294 -35.10 -7.23 -20.14
N ILE A 295 -36.34 -7.72 -20.29
CA ILE A 295 -37.55 -6.88 -20.26
C ILE A 295 -38.19 -7.04 -18.89
N CYS A 296 -38.22 -5.97 -18.10
CA CYS A 296 -38.91 -5.96 -16.81
C CYS A 296 -40.43 -6.11 -17.02
N LYS A 297 -41.04 -7.16 -16.45
CA LYS A 297 -42.46 -7.51 -16.65
C LYS A 297 -43.39 -7.17 -15.48
N SER A 298 -42.90 -7.07 -14.24
CA SER A 298 -43.76 -6.73 -13.10
C SER A 298 -42.96 -6.14 -11.93
N ARG A 299 -43.50 -5.06 -11.33
CA ARG A 299 -43.26 -4.63 -9.95
C ARG A 299 -44.64 -4.57 -9.29
N GLN A 300 -45.10 -5.65 -8.69
CA GLN A 300 -46.35 -5.66 -7.94
C GLN A 300 -46.04 -5.78 -6.44
N ASN A 301 -46.14 -4.66 -5.73
CA ASN A 301 -46.29 -4.65 -4.27
C ASN A 301 -47.69 -5.15 -3.92
N ILE A 302 -47.91 -6.47 -3.88
CA ILE A 302 -49.09 -7.03 -3.21
C ILE A 302 -48.75 -7.15 -1.73
N MET A 303 -48.74 -6.03 -1.01
CA MET A 303 -48.99 -6.06 0.43
C MET A 303 -50.50 -6.05 0.67
N THR A 304 -51.19 -7.15 0.38
CA THR A 304 -52.45 -7.42 1.09
C THR A 304 -52.10 -7.97 2.46
N ARG A 305 -51.92 -7.07 3.43
CA ARG A 305 -52.18 -7.38 4.83
C ARG A 305 -53.69 -7.25 5.05
N THR A 306 -54.38 -8.37 5.18
CA THR A 306 -55.57 -8.48 6.03
C THR A 306 -55.14 -9.04 7.37
#